data_AF-A0A5W8CD53-F1
#
_entry.id   AF-A0A5W8CD53-F1
#
_cell.length_a   1.000
_cell.length_b   1.000
_cell.length_c   1.000
_cell.angle_alpha   90.00
_cell.angle_beta   90.00
_cell.angle_gamma   90.00
#
_symmetry.space_group_name_H-M   'P 1'
#
loop_
_entity.id
_entity.type
_entity.pdbx_description
1 polymer ?
#
loop_
_entity_poly.entity_id
_entity_poly.type
_entity_poly.pdbx_seq_one_letter_code
_entity_poly.pdbx_strand_id
1 'polypeptide(L)'
;SYTTSPAHTLQTWLDLTEQLLETGVDSIAIKDMSGILTPMAAYELVSEIKKRFEVRLHLHCHATTGMAEMALLKAIEAGVDGVDTAISSMSATYGHPATEALVATLAGTEHDTGLDILKLENIAAYFREVRKKYHAFEGQLKGYDSRILVAQVPGGMLTNLEGQLKQQNAADKLDQVLAEIPRVREDLGFIPLVTPTSQIVGTQAVLNVLTGERYKTIAKETAGILKGEYGHTPVPVNAALQARVLEGGTPVTCRPADLLKPELAELEADVRRQAQEKGIQLAGNAIDDVLTVALFPQIGLKFLENRNNPAAFEPLPQAEAAQPVAKAEKPAASGIYTVEVEGKAFVVKVSDGGDISQLTAAAPAASSAPATAPAGAGTPVTAPLAGNIWKVIATEGQTVAEGDVLLILEAMKMETEIRAAQAGTVLGIAVKSGDAVSVGDTLMTLA
;
A
#
# COMPACT_ATOMS: atom_id res chain seq x y z
N SER A 1 17.09 0.03 -3.40
CA SER A 1 16.37 1.16 -2.77
C SER A 1 17.12 1.59 -1.53
N TYR A 2 17.39 2.88 -1.39
CA TYR A 2 18.11 3.44 -0.25
C TYR A 2 17.27 3.31 1.03
N THR A 3 17.94 2.98 2.13
CA THR A 3 17.35 2.93 3.46
C THR A 3 18.44 3.03 4.53
N THR A 4 18.05 3.17 5.78
CA THR A 4 19.00 3.23 6.91
C THR A 4 18.67 2.14 7.92
N SER A 5 19.68 1.37 8.32
CA SER A 5 19.64 0.44 9.45
C SER A 5 21.07 0.06 9.83
N PRO A 6 21.30 -0.69 10.91
CA PRO A 6 22.63 -1.24 11.21
C PRO A 6 23.25 -2.06 10.07
N ALA A 7 22.43 -2.59 9.16
CA ALA A 7 22.88 -3.35 7.98
C ALA A 7 23.18 -2.49 6.74
N HIS A 8 22.85 -1.19 6.74
CA HIS A 8 22.98 -0.31 5.57
C HIS A 8 24.01 0.79 5.87
N THR A 9 25.28 0.45 5.68
CA THR A 9 26.42 1.36 5.80
C THR A 9 26.86 1.85 4.41
N LEU A 10 27.71 2.89 4.38
CA LEU A 10 28.36 3.32 3.14
C LEU A 10 29.06 2.15 2.42
N GLN A 11 29.82 1.33 3.16
CA GLN A 11 30.54 0.21 2.57
C GLN A 11 29.58 -0.80 1.93
N THR A 12 28.49 -1.17 2.61
CA THR A 12 27.50 -2.10 2.04
C THR A 12 26.82 -1.56 0.78
N TRP A 13 26.64 -0.24 0.66
CA TRP A 13 26.12 0.36 -0.57
C TRP A 13 27.15 0.32 -1.72
N LEU A 14 28.44 0.46 -1.40
CA LEU A 14 29.52 0.36 -2.38
C LEU A 14 29.70 -1.09 -2.85
N ASP A 15 29.63 -2.07 -1.94
CA ASP A 15 29.66 -3.50 -2.30
C ASP A 15 28.47 -3.86 -3.20
N LEU A 16 27.27 -3.37 -2.89
CA LEU A 16 26.09 -3.57 -3.74
C LEU A 16 26.27 -2.89 -5.12
N THR A 17 26.92 -1.73 -5.16
CA THR A 17 27.21 -1.02 -6.42
C THR A 17 28.13 -1.87 -7.29
N GLU A 18 29.20 -2.42 -6.72
CA GLU A 18 30.14 -3.32 -7.42
C GLU A 18 29.41 -4.57 -7.93
N GLN A 19 28.61 -5.24 -7.09
CA GLN A 19 27.82 -6.41 -7.48
C GLN A 19 26.88 -6.10 -8.66
N LEU A 20 26.21 -4.95 -8.67
CA LEU A 20 25.35 -4.55 -9.79
C LEU A 20 26.17 -4.36 -11.07
N LEU A 21 27.34 -3.74 -10.99
CA LEU A 21 28.23 -3.55 -12.15
C LEU A 21 28.74 -4.87 -12.70
N GLU A 22 29.05 -5.85 -11.84
CA GLU A 22 29.45 -7.19 -12.26
C GLU A 22 28.34 -7.92 -13.04
N THR A 23 27.06 -7.59 -12.80
CA THR A 23 25.95 -8.12 -13.62
C THR A 23 25.84 -7.48 -15.01
N GLY A 24 26.58 -6.39 -15.27
CA GLY A 24 26.62 -5.71 -16.56
C GLY A 24 25.54 -4.64 -16.75
N VAL A 25 25.14 -3.94 -15.69
CA VAL A 25 24.16 -2.83 -15.80
C VAL A 25 24.76 -1.60 -16.50
N ASP A 26 23.98 -0.91 -17.33
CA ASP A 26 24.39 0.33 -18.01
C ASP A 26 24.39 1.57 -17.09
N SER A 27 23.58 1.53 -16.03
CA SER A 27 23.43 2.64 -15.08
C SER A 27 22.89 2.15 -13.74
N ILE A 28 23.08 2.96 -12.70
CA ILE A 28 22.62 2.66 -11.34
C ILE A 28 21.70 3.79 -10.85
N ALA A 29 20.58 3.41 -10.23
CA ALA A 29 19.66 4.34 -9.60
C ALA A 29 19.68 4.20 -8.07
N ILE A 30 19.98 5.28 -7.37
CA ILE A 30 19.79 5.40 -5.92
C ILE A 30 18.35 5.82 -5.69
N LYS A 31 17.51 4.88 -5.25
CA LYS A 31 16.08 5.11 -5.01
C LYS A 31 15.77 5.33 -3.53
N ASP A 32 15.67 6.58 -3.10
CA ASP A 32 15.13 6.98 -1.79
C ASP A 32 13.61 7.16 -1.87
N MET A 33 12.90 6.05 -1.67
CA MET A 33 11.43 5.99 -1.74
C MET A 33 10.72 6.73 -0.60
N SER A 34 11.40 6.97 0.53
CA SER A 34 10.79 7.56 1.73
C SER A 34 11.19 9.02 1.95
N GLY A 35 12.21 9.52 1.24
CA GLY A 35 12.77 10.85 1.46
C GLY A 35 13.65 10.93 2.71
N ILE A 36 14.36 9.85 3.06
CA ILE A 36 15.19 9.79 4.27
C ILE A 36 16.69 9.97 4.01
N LEU A 37 17.12 10.06 2.74
CA LEU A 37 18.49 10.33 2.39
C LEU A 37 18.87 11.76 2.80
N THR A 38 19.77 11.88 3.76
CA THR A 38 20.25 13.21 4.19
C THR A 38 21.16 13.81 3.11
N PRO A 39 21.26 15.16 3.04
CA PRO A 39 22.09 15.80 2.01
C PRO A 39 23.58 15.42 2.10
N MET A 40 24.09 15.24 3.31
CA MET A 40 25.49 14.82 3.49
C MET A 40 25.71 13.37 3.11
N ALA A 41 24.76 12.47 3.43
CA ALA A 41 24.83 11.09 3.00
C ALA A 41 24.71 10.96 1.47
N ALA A 42 23.89 11.80 0.81
CA ALA A 42 23.81 11.87 -0.64
C ALA A 42 25.17 12.28 -1.25
N TYR A 43 25.77 13.36 -0.75
CA TYR A 43 27.08 13.81 -1.21
C TYR A 43 28.15 12.73 -1.06
N GLU A 44 28.23 12.12 0.13
CA GLU A 44 29.24 11.10 0.44
C GLU A 44 29.08 9.85 -0.42
N LEU A 45 27.86 9.30 -0.49
CA LEU A 45 27.58 8.10 -1.27
C LEU A 45 27.87 8.30 -2.76
N VAL A 46 27.38 9.40 -3.35
CA VAL A 46 27.63 9.72 -4.76
C VAL A 46 29.12 9.92 -5.02
N SER A 47 29.80 10.69 -4.17
CA SER A 47 31.24 10.93 -4.30
C SER A 47 32.04 9.64 -4.29
N GLU A 48 31.75 8.73 -3.36
CA GLU A 48 32.48 7.46 -3.25
C GLU A 48 32.19 6.52 -4.42
N ILE A 49 30.96 6.49 -4.94
CA ILE A 49 30.64 5.73 -6.15
C ILE A 49 31.41 6.28 -7.35
N LYS A 50 31.33 7.60 -7.60
CA LYS A 50 31.98 8.23 -8.76
C LYS A 50 33.50 8.18 -8.73
N LYS A 51 34.12 8.07 -7.53
CA LYS A 51 35.57 7.85 -7.39
C LYS A 51 36.01 6.43 -7.77
N ARG A 52 35.17 5.44 -7.50
CA ARG A 52 35.54 4.01 -7.62
C ARG A 52 35.09 3.40 -8.94
N PHE A 53 33.98 3.90 -9.50
CA PHE A 53 33.31 3.28 -10.62
C PHE A 53 32.97 4.31 -11.70
N GLU A 54 33.30 3.99 -12.95
CA GLU A 54 32.79 4.71 -14.11
C GLU A 54 31.39 4.18 -14.45
N VAL A 55 30.37 4.76 -13.82
CA VAL A 55 28.97 4.42 -14.04
C VAL A 55 28.12 5.68 -14.12
N ARG A 56 27.06 5.61 -14.94
CA ARG A 56 25.99 6.60 -14.93
C ARG A 56 25.11 6.39 -13.70
N LEU A 57 25.08 7.39 -12.82
CA LEU A 57 24.34 7.37 -11.57
C LEU A 57 23.14 8.29 -11.64
N HIS A 58 21.98 7.81 -11.17
CA HIS A 58 20.74 8.57 -11.10
C HIS A 58 20.21 8.60 -9.67
N LEU A 59 19.80 9.77 -9.17
CA LEU A 59 19.22 9.90 -7.83
C LEU A 59 17.71 10.18 -7.89
N HIS A 60 16.96 9.37 -7.17
CA HIS A 60 15.51 9.48 -7.01
C HIS A 60 15.18 9.70 -5.54
N CYS A 61 14.55 10.83 -5.22
CA CYS A 61 14.14 11.18 -3.84
C CYS A 61 12.70 11.70 -3.79
N HIS A 62 11.94 11.25 -2.80
CA HIS A 62 10.63 11.83 -2.47
C HIS A 62 10.78 13.03 -1.53
N ALA A 63 10.01 14.10 -1.76
CA ALA A 63 10.05 15.36 -1.03
C ALA A 63 9.34 15.32 0.34
N THR A 64 8.82 14.16 0.75
CA THR A 64 7.90 14.01 1.90
C THR A 64 8.43 14.59 3.20
N THR A 65 9.74 14.54 3.42
CA THR A 65 10.40 14.98 4.67
C THR A 65 10.97 16.39 4.59
N GLY A 66 10.98 17.01 3.39
CA GLY A 66 11.62 18.31 3.13
C GLY A 66 13.14 18.29 2.99
N MET A 67 13.77 17.11 2.88
CA MET A 67 15.22 17.00 2.66
C MET A 67 15.61 16.79 1.19
N ALA A 68 14.68 16.40 0.33
CA ALA A 68 14.99 15.91 -1.01
C ALA A 68 15.68 16.96 -1.90
N GLU A 69 15.22 18.21 -1.89
CA GLU A 69 15.82 19.31 -2.65
C GLU A 69 17.31 19.48 -2.30
N MET A 70 17.62 19.49 -1.01
CA MET A 70 19.00 19.59 -0.53
C MET A 70 19.81 18.33 -0.88
N ALA A 71 19.21 17.15 -0.79
CA ALA A 71 19.87 15.90 -1.16
C ALA A 71 20.19 15.83 -2.66
N LEU A 72 19.28 16.28 -3.53
CA LEU A 72 19.52 16.38 -4.96
C LEU A 72 20.66 17.36 -5.25
N LEU A 73 20.63 18.57 -4.66
CA LEU A 73 21.69 19.56 -4.86
C LEU A 73 23.05 19.02 -4.44
N LYS A 74 23.14 18.40 -3.26
CA LYS A 74 24.38 17.80 -2.77
C LYS A 74 24.85 16.62 -3.64
N ALA A 75 23.95 15.85 -4.22
CA ALA A 75 24.31 14.79 -5.16
C ALA A 75 24.83 15.34 -6.50
N ILE A 76 24.25 16.43 -6.99
CA ILE A 76 24.70 17.15 -8.20
C ILE A 76 26.13 17.66 -8.00
N GLU A 77 26.39 18.33 -6.88
CA GLU A 77 27.75 18.78 -6.53
C GLU A 77 28.76 17.63 -6.39
N ALA A 78 28.27 16.43 -6.05
CA ALA A 78 29.10 15.22 -5.95
C ALA A 78 29.28 14.49 -7.31
N GLY A 79 28.65 14.95 -8.38
CA GLY A 79 28.80 14.40 -9.74
C GLY A 79 27.80 13.32 -10.12
N VAL A 80 26.59 13.31 -9.55
CA VAL A 80 25.48 12.47 -10.06
C VAL A 80 25.11 12.88 -11.48
N ASP A 81 24.78 11.92 -12.35
CA ASP A 81 24.53 12.16 -13.77
C ASP A 81 23.06 12.47 -14.10
N GLY A 82 22.15 12.20 -13.17
CA GLY A 82 20.72 12.46 -13.34
C GLY A 82 19.97 12.49 -12.02
N VAL A 83 18.89 13.27 -11.96
CA VAL A 83 18.00 13.35 -10.81
C VAL A 83 16.54 13.34 -11.24
N ASP A 84 15.67 12.77 -10.42
CA ASP A 84 14.22 12.81 -10.64
C ASP A 84 13.60 14.07 -10.04
N THR A 85 12.82 14.79 -10.84
CA THR A 85 12.00 15.94 -10.43
C THR A 85 10.61 15.84 -11.04
N ALA A 86 9.67 16.61 -10.50
CA ALA A 86 8.32 16.74 -11.05
C ALA A 86 7.99 18.22 -11.27
N ILE A 87 7.16 18.53 -12.27
CA ILE A 87 6.70 19.91 -12.51
C ILE A 87 6.00 20.45 -11.24
N SER A 88 6.25 21.71 -10.87
CA SER A 88 5.85 22.31 -9.59
C SER A 88 4.38 22.08 -9.21
N SER A 89 3.48 22.13 -10.20
CA SER A 89 2.04 21.89 -10.01
C SER A 89 1.68 20.45 -9.58
N MET A 90 2.59 19.49 -9.76
CA MET A 90 2.47 18.07 -9.43
C MET A 90 3.63 17.56 -8.55
N SER A 91 4.41 18.46 -7.96
CA SER A 91 5.60 18.14 -7.15
C SER A 91 5.33 18.23 -5.65
N ALA A 92 6.38 18.02 -4.86
CA ALA A 92 6.39 18.08 -3.39
C ALA A 92 5.50 17.02 -2.73
N THR A 93 5.32 17.13 -1.41
CA THR A 93 4.58 16.16 -0.57
C THR A 93 5.06 14.73 -0.85
N TYR A 94 4.19 13.83 -1.32
CA TYR A 94 4.54 12.45 -1.66
C TYR A 94 5.26 12.31 -3.01
N GLY A 95 5.42 13.38 -3.78
CA GLY A 95 6.11 13.41 -5.06
C GLY A 95 7.59 13.78 -4.95
N HIS A 96 8.14 14.27 -6.05
CA HIS A 96 9.55 14.69 -6.18
C HIS A 96 9.72 16.20 -5.96
N PRO A 97 10.95 16.68 -5.76
CA PRO A 97 11.28 18.11 -5.85
C PRO A 97 10.80 18.76 -7.15
N ALA A 98 10.48 20.06 -7.07
CA ALA A 98 10.01 20.83 -8.22
C ALA A 98 11.12 21.01 -9.26
N THR A 99 10.85 20.67 -10.52
CA THR A 99 11.79 20.82 -11.63
C THR A 99 12.25 22.27 -11.79
N GLU A 100 11.32 23.22 -11.72
CA GLU A 100 11.56 24.66 -11.92
C GLU A 100 12.50 25.21 -10.84
N ALA A 101 12.30 24.79 -9.59
CA ALA A 101 13.15 25.23 -8.48
C ALA A 101 14.59 24.75 -8.65
N LEU A 102 14.78 23.51 -9.09
CA LEU A 102 16.12 22.96 -9.33
C LEU A 102 16.79 23.61 -10.55
N VAL A 103 16.06 23.80 -11.66
CA VAL A 103 16.55 24.51 -12.86
C VAL A 103 16.98 25.93 -12.50
N ALA A 104 16.17 26.66 -11.74
CA ALA A 104 16.52 28.01 -11.28
C ALA A 104 17.74 28.01 -10.35
N THR A 105 17.88 26.99 -9.49
CA THR A 105 19.03 26.85 -8.58
C THR A 105 20.35 26.62 -9.32
N LEU A 106 20.32 25.85 -10.41
CA LEU A 106 21.51 25.48 -11.17
C LEU A 106 21.87 26.48 -12.27
N ALA A 107 20.99 27.44 -12.58
CA ALA A 107 21.20 28.42 -13.64
C ALA A 107 22.49 29.24 -13.42
N GLY A 108 23.36 29.29 -14.44
CA GLY A 108 24.64 29.99 -14.38
C GLY A 108 25.74 29.27 -13.59
N THR A 109 25.49 28.05 -13.08
CA THR A 109 26.52 27.21 -12.46
C THR A 109 27.19 26.29 -13.50
N GLU A 110 28.20 25.53 -13.10
CA GLU A 110 28.77 24.47 -13.96
C GLU A 110 27.79 23.32 -14.25
N HIS A 111 26.71 23.24 -13.48
CA HIS A 111 25.64 22.24 -13.60
C HIS A 111 24.37 22.81 -14.24
N ASP A 112 24.45 23.93 -14.95
CA ASP A 112 23.30 24.51 -15.64
C ASP A 112 22.64 23.49 -16.58
N THR A 113 21.33 23.30 -16.41
CA THR A 113 20.53 22.33 -17.16
C THR A 113 20.28 22.75 -18.61
N GLY A 114 20.39 24.05 -18.92
CA GLY A 114 19.99 24.62 -20.21
C GLY A 114 18.48 24.58 -20.49
N LEU A 115 17.65 24.21 -19.52
CA LEU A 115 16.20 24.15 -19.67
C LEU A 115 15.57 25.56 -19.59
N ASP A 116 14.58 25.80 -20.45
CA ASP A 116 13.86 27.07 -20.52
C ASP A 116 12.77 27.13 -19.45
N ILE A 117 13.00 27.95 -18.42
CA ILE A 117 12.08 28.13 -17.29
C ILE A 117 10.69 28.62 -17.72
N LEU A 118 10.59 29.43 -18.78
CA LEU A 118 9.30 29.93 -19.26
C LEU A 118 8.47 28.82 -19.91
N LYS A 119 9.13 27.86 -20.57
CA LYS A 119 8.44 26.67 -21.10
C LYS A 119 7.99 25.74 -19.99
N LEU A 120 8.79 25.59 -18.93
CA LEU A 120 8.40 24.82 -17.75
C LEU A 120 7.17 25.44 -17.07
N GLU A 121 7.12 26.76 -16.91
CA GLU A 121 5.94 27.44 -16.35
C GLU A 121 4.66 27.22 -17.18
N ASN A 122 4.76 27.13 -18.51
CA ASN A 122 3.61 26.77 -19.35
C ASN A 122 3.10 25.35 -19.05
N ILE A 123 4.01 24.39 -18.82
CA ILE A 123 3.66 23.02 -18.42
C ILE A 123 3.03 23.02 -17.02
N ALA A 124 3.59 23.78 -16.09
CA ALA A 124 3.04 23.93 -14.74
C ALA A 124 1.63 24.52 -14.75
N ALA A 125 1.38 25.53 -15.59
CA ALA A 125 0.06 26.12 -15.77
C ALA A 125 -0.97 25.11 -16.30
N TYR A 126 -0.59 24.29 -17.29
CA TYR A 126 -1.45 23.22 -17.79
C TYR A 126 -1.83 22.23 -16.69
N PHE A 127 -0.84 21.68 -15.97
CA PHE A 127 -1.10 20.68 -14.95
C PHE A 127 -1.80 21.24 -13.71
N ARG A 128 -1.66 22.54 -13.40
CA ARG A 128 -2.45 23.21 -12.36
C ARG A 128 -3.95 23.14 -12.62
N GLU A 129 -4.38 23.23 -13.88
CA GLU A 129 -5.79 23.06 -14.26
C GLU A 129 -6.20 21.58 -14.31
N VAL A 130 -5.31 20.69 -14.77
CA VAL A 130 -5.57 19.23 -14.76
C VAL A 130 -5.77 18.72 -13.34
N ARG A 131 -4.90 19.10 -12.39
CA ARG A 131 -4.92 18.62 -11.00
C ARG A 131 -6.26 18.89 -10.30
N LYS A 132 -6.93 20.01 -10.60
CA LYS A 132 -8.27 20.33 -10.05
C LYS A 132 -9.31 19.24 -10.35
N LYS A 133 -9.18 18.54 -11.48
CA LYS A 133 -10.07 17.42 -11.84
C LYS A 133 -9.91 16.22 -10.92
N TYR A 134 -8.77 16.11 -10.25
CA TYR A 134 -8.42 14.99 -9.38
C TYR A 134 -8.55 15.32 -7.89
N HIS A 135 -9.26 16.41 -7.51
CA HIS A 135 -9.42 16.84 -6.12
C HIS A 135 -9.89 15.72 -5.17
N ALA A 136 -10.78 14.84 -5.64
CA ALA A 136 -11.29 13.69 -4.87
C ALA A 136 -10.21 12.65 -4.51
N PHE A 137 -9.06 12.67 -5.20
CA PHE A 137 -7.94 11.75 -5.01
C PHE A 137 -6.72 12.42 -4.36
N GLU A 138 -6.84 13.69 -3.96
CA GLU A 138 -5.73 14.40 -3.32
C GLU A 138 -5.36 13.77 -1.97
N GLY A 139 -4.05 13.62 -1.75
CA GLY A 139 -3.52 13.21 -0.46
C GLY A 139 -3.78 14.24 0.64
N GLN A 140 -3.85 13.76 1.88
CA GLN A 140 -4.11 14.62 3.04
C GLN A 140 -2.88 15.44 3.47
N LEU A 141 -1.67 15.00 3.14
CA LEU A 141 -0.43 15.69 3.54
C LEU A 141 -0.39 17.11 2.96
N LYS A 142 -0.24 18.09 3.85
CA LYS A 142 0.04 19.49 3.53
C LYS A 142 1.41 19.84 4.11
N GLY A 143 2.40 20.08 3.25
CA GLY A 143 3.79 20.33 3.67
C GLY A 143 4.59 19.03 3.84
N TYR A 144 5.31 18.91 4.95
CA TYR A 144 6.26 17.83 5.23
C TYR A 144 5.81 16.96 6.40
N ASP A 145 6.20 15.68 6.38
CA ASP A 145 5.95 14.72 7.46
C ASP A 145 7.27 14.25 8.09
N SER A 146 7.64 14.84 9.23
CA SER A 146 8.87 14.50 9.96
C SER A 146 8.79 13.16 10.68
N ARG A 147 7.60 12.56 10.84
CA ARG A 147 7.46 11.24 11.48
C ARG A 147 8.18 10.15 10.70
N ILE A 148 8.30 10.31 9.37
CA ILE A 148 9.03 9.40 8.49
C ILE A 148 10.52 9.36 8.82
N LEU A 149 11.11 10.46 9.31
CA LEU A 149 12.51 10.49 9.73
C LEU A 149 12.78 9.57 10.93
N VAL A 150 11.76 9.38 11.78
CA VAL A 150 11.85 8.56 12.99
C VAL A 150 11.43 7.12 12.69
N ALA A 151 10.26 6.94 12.07
CA ALA A 151 9.67 5.62 11.86
C ALA A 151 10.18 4.93 10.58
N GLN A 152 10.77 5.68 9.63
CA GLN A 152 11.18 5.22 8.30
C GLN A 152 10.06 4.55 7.48
N VAL A 153 8.80 4.83 7.82
CA VAL A 153 7.60 4.32 7.16
C VAL A 153 7.28 5.20 5.95
N PRO A 154 7.22 4.65 4.72
CA PRO A 154 6.80 5.43 3.55
C PRO A 154 5.41 6.06 3.73
N GLY A 155 5.19 7.26 3.21
CA GLY A 155 3.94 8.01 3.44
C GLY A 155 2.66 7.29 3.00
N GLY A 156 2.69 6.58 1.87
CA GLY A 156 1.56 5.75 1.42
C GLY A 156 1.27 4.57 2.35
N MET A 157 2.29 4.02 2.99
CA MET A 157 2.12 2.96 4.00
C MET A 157 1.50 3.51 5.28
N LEU A 158 1.92 4.70 5.73
CA LEU A 158 1.37 5.33 6.93
C LEU A 158 -0.14 5.61 6.82
N THR A 159 -0.56 6.21 5.71
CA THR A 159 -1.98 6.49 5.46
C THR A 159 -2.82 5.22 5.36
N ASN A 160 -2.27 4.16 4.75
CA ASN A 160 -2.93 2.85 4.72
C ASN A 160 -3.07 2.24 6.13
N LEU A 161 -2.02 2.31 6.96
CA LEU A 161 -2.05 1.80 8.34
C LEU A 161 -3.08 2.55 9.20
N GLU A 162 -3.15 3.88 9.09
CA GLU A 162 -4.16 4.69 9.78
C GLU A 162 -5.58 4.27 9.37
N GLY A 163 -5.82 4.09 8.07
CA GLY A 163 -7.09 3.59 7.55
C GLY A 163 -7.46 2.21 8.08
N GLN A 164 -6.49 1.29 8.14
CA GLN A 164 -6.66 -0.07 8.65
C GLN A 164 -7.02 -0.08 10.14
N LEU A 165 -6.27 0.65 10.96
CA LEU A 165 -6.55 0.74 12.39
C LEU A 165 -7.92 1.37 12.65
N LYS A 166 -8.31 2.36 11.86
CA LYS A 166 -9.66 2.95 11.95
C LYS A 166 -10.76 1.95 11.63
N GLN A 167 -10.61 1.15 10.57
CA GLN A 167 -11.57 0.08 10.23
C GLN A 167 -11.68 -0.99 11.31
N GLN A 168 -10.62 -1.18 12.10
CA GLN A 168 -10.57 -2.15 13.19
C GLN A 168 -10.90 -1.54 14.56
N ASN A 169 -11.42 -0.31 14.60
CA ASN A 169 -11.72 0.44 15.84
C ASN A 169 -10.51 0.52 16.81
N ALA A 170 -9.30 0.59 16.27
CA ALA A 170 -8.04 0.55 16.99
C ALA A 170 -7.11 1.73 16.63
N ALA A 171 -7.69 2.87 16.23
CA ALA A 171 -6.94 4.06 15.82
C ALA A 171 -6.01 4.60 16.93
N ASP A 172 -6.34 4.35 18.20
CA ASP A 172 -5.54 4.67 19.39
C ASP A 172 -4.23 3.87 19.49
N LYS A 173 -4.08 2.79 18.71
CA LYS A 173 -2.89 1.92 18.72
C LYS A 173 -1.82 2.31 17.70
N LEU A 174 -2.00 3.40 16.95
CA LEU A 174 -1.07 3.81 15.88
C LEU A 174 0.37 3.93 16.38
N ASP A 175 0.60 4.60 17.51
CA ASP A 175 1.96 4.78 18.05
C ASP A 175 2.63 3.45 18.42
N GLN A 176 1.85 2.48 18.92
CA GLN A 176 2.35 1.14 19.22
C GLN A 176 2.77 0.40 17.94
N VAL A 177 1.98 0.55 16.85
CA VAL A 177 2.32 -0.02 15.55
C VAL A 177 3.59 0.63 14.99
N LEU A 178 3.72 1.95 15.06
CA LEU A 178 4.92 2.66 14.61
C LEU A 178 6.17 2.23 15.38
N ALA A 179 6.06 1.94 16.68
CA ALA A 179 7.14 1.41 17.49
C ALA A 179 7.43 -0.09 17.24
N GLU A 180 6.49 -0.83 16.69
CA GLU A 180 6.64 -2.26 16.38
C GLU A 180 7.28 -2.49 15.00
N ILE A 181 7.05 -1.61 14.04
CA ILE A 181 7.60 -1.70 12.68
C ILE A 181 9.13 -1.90 12.65
N PRO A 182 9.96 -1.11 13.36
CA PRO A 182 11.41 -1.32 13.37
C PRO A 182 11.82 -2.69 13.92
N ARG A 183 11.09 -3.21 14.92
CA ARG A 183 11.35 -4.51 15.54
C ARG A 183 11.00 -5.67 14.61
N VAL A 184 9.88 -5.57 13.90
CA VAL A 184 9.52 -6.53 12.85
C VAL A 184 10.53 -6.49 11.71
N ARG A 185 10.95 -5.30 11.29
CA ARG A 185 11.95 -5.13 10.25
C ARG A 185 13.29 -5.76 10.62
N GLU A 186 13.72 -5.65 11.88
CA GLU A 186 14.91 -6.31 12.41
C GLU A 186 14.77 -7.84 12.35
N ASP A 187 13.67 -8.39 12.86
CA ASP A 187 13.42 -9.84 12.83
C ASP A 187 13.39 -10.41 11.41
N LEU A 188 13.03 -9.59 10.41
CA LEU A 188 13.01 -9.96 9.00
C LEU A 188 14.31 -9.60 8.26
N GLY A 189 15.41 -9.38 8.98
CA GLY A 189 16.74 -9.22 8.38
C GLY A 189 17.01 -7.82 7.81
N PHE A 190 16.39 -6.78 8.39
CA PHE A 190 16.53 -5.37 8.01
C PHE A 190 16.13 -5.01 6.58
N ILE A 191 15.25 -5.78 5.94
CA ILE A 191 14.76 -5.52 4.58
C ILE A 191 14.38 -4.03 4.34
N PRO A 192 14.67 -3.48 3.15
CA PRO A 192 14.18 -2.15 2.77
C PRO A 192 12.65 -2.12 2.78
N LEU A 193 12.06 -1.01 3.24
CA LEU A 193 10.60 -0.85 3.28
C LEU A 193 10.09 -0.24 1.97
N VAL A 194 10.00 -1.08 0.93
CA VAL A 194 9.43 -0.76 -0.39
C VAL A 194 8.34 -1.79 -0.71
N THR A 195 7.54 -1.61 -1.76
CA THR A 195 6.60 -2.67 -2.14
C THR A 195 7.36 -3.94 -2.59
N PRO A 196 7.00 -5.15 -2.12
CA PRO A 196 5.90 -5.47 -1.19
C PRO A 196 6.29 -5.45 0.30
N THR A 197 7.58 -5.48 0.65
CA THR A 197 8.11 -5.66 2.01
C THR A 197 7.61 -4.64 3.05
N SER A 198 7.40 -3.38 2.66
CA SER A 198 6.77 -2.34 3.48
C SER A 198 5.41 -2.78 4.03
N GLN A 199 4.54 -3.30 3.16
CA GLN A 199 3.21 -3.78 3.53
C GLN A 199 3.28 -5.02 4.43
N ILE A 200 4.23 -5.92 4.15
CA ILE A 200 4.43 -7.15 4.94
C ILE A 200 4.83 -6.78 6.38
N VAL A 201 5.83 -5.91 6.54
CA VAL A 201 6.29 -5.43 7.85
C VAL A 201 5.16 -4.68 8.58
N GLY A 202 4.44 -3.80 7.86
CA GLY A 202 3.32 -3.04 8.42
C GLY A 202 2.21 -3.92 8.95
N THR A 203 1.76 -4.88 8.13
CA THR A 203 0.67 -5.78 8.50
C THR A 203 1.07 -6.66 9.68
N GLN A 204 2.29 -7.20 9.67
CA GLN A 204 2.77 -7.99 10.80
C GLN A 204 2.88 -7.16 12.08
N ALA A 205 3.29 -5.90 12.00
CA ALA A 205 3.32 -5.00 13.14
C ALA A 205 1.91 -4.72 13.69
N VAL A 206 0.93 -4.50 12.81
CA VAL A 206 -0.49 -4.38 13.20
C VAL A 206 -0.97 -5.65 13.89
N LEU A 207 -0.72 -6.83 13.33
CA LEU A 207 -1.09 -8.10 13.95
C LEU A 207 -0.50 -8.25 15.34
N ASN A 208 0.81 -8.00 15.50
CA ASN A 208 1.50 -8.09 16.80
C ASN A 208 0.86 -7.19 17.87
N VAL A 209 0.48 -5.97 17.49
CA VAL A 209 -0.11 -4.96 18.40
C VAL A 209 -1.57 -5.27 18.73
N LEU A 210 -2.33 -5.79 17.77
CA LEU A 210 -3.74 -6.12 17.99
C LEU A 210 -3.93 -7.39 18.80
N THR A 211 -3.10 -8.42 18.56
CA THR A 211 -3.14 -9.67 19.34
C THR A 211 -2.51 -9.53 20.72
N GLY A 212 -1.71 -8.48 20.95
CA GLY A 212 -0.98 -8.24 22.19
C GLY A 212 0.26 -9.14 22.38
N GLU A 213 0.62 -9.93 21.36
CA GLU A 213 1.74 -10.88 21.41
C GLU A 213 2.45 -10.94 20.05
N ARG A 214 3.77 -10.73 20.05
CA ARG A 214 4.58 -10.72 18.83
C ARG A 214 4.55 -12.09 18.16
N TYR A 215 4.19 -12.12 16.88
CA TYR A 215 4.13 -13.32 16.05
C TYR A 215 3.25 -14.44 16.65
N LYS A 216 2.23 -14.12 17.45
CA LYS A 216 1.19 -15.10 17.78
C LYS A 216 0.57 -15.69 16.52
N THR A 217 0.30 -14.82 15.55
CA THR A 217 -0.02 -15.16 14.17
C THR A 217 1.06 -14.58 13.27
N ILE A 218 1.62 -15.41 12.38
CA ILE A 218 2.54 -14.95 11.33
C ILE A 218 1.73 -14.83 10.04
N ALA A 219 1.73 -13.64 9.44
CA ALA A 219 1.12 -13.43 8.13
C ALA A 219 1.82 -14.29 7.06
N LYS A 220 1.10 -14.74 6.06
CA LYS A 220 1.62 -15.63 5.01
C LYS A 220 2.86 -15.04 4.34
N GLU A 221 2.83 -13.77 4.02
CA GLU A 221 3.92 -13.05 3.36
C GLU A 221 5.14 -12.87 4.28
N THR A 222 4.91 -12.66 5.58
CA THR A 222 5.98 -12.67 6.60
C THR A 222 6.64 -14.04 6.67
N ALA A 223 5.85 -15.11 6.66
CA ALA A 223 6.38 -16.47 6.59
C ALA A 223 7.15 -16.71 5.29
N GLY A 224 6.69 -16.17 4.17
CA GLY A 224 7.39 -16.26 2.88
C GLY A 224 8.78 -15.59 2.92
N ILE A 225 8.91 -14.41 3.56
CA ILE A 225 10.23 -13.78 3.76
C ILE A 225 11.14 -14.71 4.59
N LEU A 226 10.62 -15.23 5.71
CA LEU A 226 11.37 -16.14 6.57
C LEU A 226 11.76 -17.45 5.86
N LYS A 227 10.94 -17.92 4.91
CA LYS A 227 11.22 -19.08 4.04
C LYS A 227 12.18 -18.77 2.88
N GLY A 228 12.50 -17.51 2.61
CA GLY A 228 13.34 -17.08 1.47
C GLY A 228 12.59 -16.91 0.15
N GLU A 229 11.26 -16.95 0.14
CA GLU A 229 10.42 -16.84 -1.06
C GLU A 229 10.43 -15.42 -1.67
N TYR A 230 10.95 -14.44 -0.94
CA TYR A 230 11.12 -13.04 -1.37
C TYR A 230 12.58 -12.69 -1.70
N GLY A 231 13.46 -13.69 -1.78
CA GLY A 231 14.89 -13.52 -2.01
C GLY A 231 15.70 -13.27 -0.75
N HIS A 232 16.96 -12.88 -0.94
CA HIS A 232 17.93 -12.72 0.15
C HIS A 232 17.69 -11.43 0.94
N THR A 233 17.78 -11.54 2.26
CA THR A 233 17.74 -10.41 3.18
C THR A 233 19.16 -9.84 3.41
N PRO A 234 19.29 -8.53 3.73
CA PRO A 234 20.59 -7.92 4.00
C PRO A 234 21.42 -8.61 5.10
N VAL A 235 20.76 -9.09 6.15
CA VAL A 235 21.35 -9.89 7.22
C VAL A 235 20.46 -11.10 7.51
N PRO A 236 20.95 -12.13 8.24
CA PRO A 236 20.13 -13.26 8.64
C PRO A 236 18.84 -12.82 9.35
N VAL A 237 17.73 -13.45 9.01
CA VAL A 237 16.45 -13.28 9.71
C VAL A 237 16.50 -13.90 11.11
N ASN A 238 15.50 -13.62 11.94
CA ASN A 238 15.36 -14.22 13.26
C ASN A 238 15.29 -15.76 13.15
N ALA A 239 16.31 -16.44 13.67
CA ALA A 239 16.47 -17.88 13.54
C ALA A 239 15.32 -18.69 14.16
N ALA A 240 14.75 -18.23 15.28
CA ALA A 240 13.64 -18.92 15.94
C ALA A 240 12.35 -18.81 15.12
N LEU A 241 12.06 -17.63 14.56
CA LEU A 241 10.91 -17.44 13.67
C LEU A 241 11.07 -18.22 12.37
N GLN A 242 12.26 -18.20 11.78
CA GLN A 242 12.55 -18.98 10.57
C GLN A 242 12.37 -20.48 10.81
N ALA A 243 12.93 -21.03 11.89
CA ALA A 243 12.74 -22.44 12.23
C ALA A 243 11.24 -22.79 12.40
N ARG A 244 10.46 -21.88 13.01
CA ARG A 244 9.02 -22.07 13.22
C ARG A 244 8.24 -22.16 11.92
N VAL A 245 8.55 -21.32 10.92
CA VAL A 245 7.81 -21.34 9.63
C VAL A 245 8.32 -22.39 8.66
N LEU A 246 9.55 -22.88 8.83
CA LEU A 246 10.12 -23.93 8.01
C LEU A 246 9.62 -25.32 8.39
N GLU A 247 9.23 -25.53 9.65
CA GLU A 247 8.68 -26.80 10.15
C GLU A 247 9.56 -28.02 9.83
N GLY A 248 10.88 -27.84 9.94
CA GLY A 248 11.89 -28.87 9.61
C GLY A 248 12.37 -28.86 8.16
N GLY A 249 11.82 -27.99 7.30
CA GLY A 249 12.32 -27.71 5.96
C GLY A 249 13.56 -26.81 5.93
N THR A 250 14.03 -26.51 4.72
CA THR A 250 15.17 -25.63 4.45
C THR A 250 14.70 -24.34 3.78
N PRO A 251 15.31 -23.17 4.08
CA PRO A 251 14.96 -21.94 3.39
C PRO A 251 15.35 -22.00 1.91
N VAL A 252 14.61 -21.28 1.08
CA VAL A 252 14.94 -21.02 -0.32
C VAL A 252 16.16 -20.10 -0.37
N THR A 253 17.22 -20.57 -1.04
CA THR A 253 18.50 -19.84 -1.19
C THR A 253 18.84 -19.49 -2.64
N CYS A 254 18.05 -19.96 -3.61
CA CYS A 254 18.17 -19.54 -5.00
C CYS A 254 17.24 -18.35 -5.29
N ARG A 255 17.25 -17.83 -6.51
CA ARG A 255 16.25 -16.85 -6.94
C ARG A 255 14.88 -17.56 -6.95
N PRO A 256 13.84 -17.05 -6.25
CA PRO A 256 12.55 -17.73 -6.17
C PRO A 256 11.94 -18.08 -7.54
N ALA A 257 12.18 -17.25 -8.55
CA ALA A 257 11.73 -17.49 -9.92
C ALA A 257 12.35 -18.74 -10.58
N ASP A 258 13.50 -19.22 -10.12
CA ASP A 258 14.16 -20.42 -10.65
C ASP A 258 13.42 -21.71 -10.23
N LEU A 259 12.49 -21.61 -9.27
CA LEU A 259 11.62 -22.71 -8.84
C LEU A 259 10.35 -22.81 -9.69
N LEU A 260 10.06 -21.81 -10.52
CA LEU A 260 8.87 -21.77 -11.36
C LEU A 260 9.12 -22.53 -12.67
N LYS A 261 8.07 -23.20 -13.18
CA LYS A 261 8.11 -23.84 -14.49
C LYS A 261 7.70 -22.83 -15.57
N PRO A 262 8.26 -22.91 -16.80
CA PRO A 262 7.75 -22.11 -17.91
C PRO A 262 6.27 -22.41 -18.19
N GLU A 263 5.43 -21.38 -18.16
CA GLU A 263 3.97 -21.50 -18.24
C GLU A 263 3.34 -20.75 -19.43
N LEU A 264 4.14 -20.05 -20.25
CA LEU A 264 3.62 -19.17 -21.29
C LEU A 264 2.69 -19.88 -22.29
N ALA A 265 3.06 -21.08 -22.75
CA ALA A 265 2.25 -21.83 -23.70
C ALA A 265 0.90 -22.27 -23.11
N GLU A 266 0.87 -22.58 -21.80
CA GLU A 266 -0.36 -22.92 -21.09
C GLU A 266 -1.26 -21.69 -20.93
N LEU A 267 -0.67 -20.55 -20.54
CA LEU A 267 -1.38 -19.28 -20.42
C LEU A 267 -1.96 -18.82 -21.76
N GLU A 268 -1.22 -18.96 -22.86
CA GLU A 268 -1.72 -18.65 -24.21
C GLU A 268 -2.94 -19.50 -24.58
N ALA A 269 -2.89 -20.80 -24.31
CA ALA A 269 -4.00 -21.71 -24.59
C ALA A 269 -5.21 -21.40 -23.70
N ASP A 270 -4.98 -21.10 -22.43
CA ASP A 270 -6.01 -20.78 -21.44
C ASP A 270 -6.74 -19.47 -21.78
N VAL A 271 -6.00 -18.39 -22.06
CA VAL A 271 -6.57 -17.10 -22.44
C VAL A 271 -7.35 -17.19 -23.76
N ARG A 272 -6.84 -17.93 -24.75
CA ARG A 272 -7.58 -18.19 -26.00
C ARG A 272 -8.88 -18.93 -25.75
N ARG A 273 -8.86 -19.96 -24.90
CA ARG A 273 -10.06 -20.72 -24.52
C ARG A 273 -11.08 -19.83 -23.82
N GLN A 274 -10.66 -19.10 -22.79
CA GLN A 274 -11.54 -18.19 -22.05
C GLN A 274 -12.11 -17.09 -22.96
N ALA A 275 -11.31 -16.56 -23.88
CA ALA A 275 -11.78 -15.58 -24.84
C ALA A 275 -12.84 -16.15 -25.79
N GLN A 276 -12.67 -17.38 -26.28
CA GLN A 276 -13.68 -18.07 -27.09
C GLN A 276 -14.97 -18.34 -26.32
N GLU A 277 -14.86 -18.87 -25.10
CA GLU A 277 -16.01 -19.19 -24.24
C GLU A 277 -16.83 -17.96 -23.87
N LYS A 278 -16.16 -16.82 -23.63
CA LYS A 278 -16.80 -15.57 -23.21
C LYS A 278 -17.05 -14.58 -24.35
N GLY A 279 -16.70 -14.93 -25.58
CA GLY A 279 -16.85 -14.06 -26.76
C GLY A 279 -15.98 -12.79 -26.70
N ILE A 280 -14.83 -12.86 -26.02
CA ILE A 280 -13.89 -11.74 -25.88
C ILE A 280 -13.05 -11.63 -27.16
N GLN A 281 -12.98 -10.43 -27.74
CA GLN A 281 -12.07 -10.14 -28.83
C GLN A 281 -10.69 -9.80 -28.26
N LEU A 282 -9.72 -10.70 -28.46
CA LEU A 282 -8.32 -10.44 -28.12
C LEU A 282 -7.71 -9.36 -29.02
N ALA A 283 -6.67 -8.69 -28.53
CA ALA A 283 -5.88 -7.71 -29.26
C ALA A 283 -5.22 -8.34 -30.50
N GLY A 284 -4.86 -7.50 -31.47
CA GLY A 284 -4.13 -7.94 -32.67
C GLY A 284 -2.82 -8.66 -32.33
N ASN A 285 -2.16 -8.23 -31.25
CA ASN A 285 -1.03 -8.92 -30.63
C ASN A 285 -1.49 -9.65 -29.36
N ALA A 286 -2.02 -10.86 -29.51
CA ALA A 286 -2.67 -11.60 -28.42
C ALA A 286 -1.76 -11.84 -27.20
N ILE A 287 -0.43 -11.84 -27.38
CA ILE A 287 0.52 -11.97 -26.26
C ILE A 287 0.36 -10.87 -25.22
N ASP A 288 -0.04 -9.65 -25.61
CA ASP A 288 -0.24 -8.54 -24.66
C ASP A 288 -1.42 -8.83 -23.72
N ASP A 289 -2.45 -9.48 -24.23
CA ASP A 289 -3.60 -9.93 -23.44
C ASP A 289 -3.22 -11.09 -22.53
N VAL A 290 -2.40 -12.02 -23.04
CA VAL A 290 -1.88 -13.14 -22.26
C VAL A 290 -1.04 -12.64 -21.11
N LEU A 291 -0.12 -11.69 -21.33
CA LEU A 291 0.69 -11.08 -20.28
C LEU A 291 -0.16 -10.27 -19.29
N THR A 292 -1.20 -9.58 -19.75
CA THR A 292 -2.14 -8.87 -18.87
C THR A 292 -2.85 -9.83 -17.92
N VAL A 293 -3.35 -10.96 -18.44
CA VAL A 293 -4.01 -12.00 -17.62
C VAL A 293 -2.98 -12.75 -16.78
N ALA A 294 -1.76 -12.99 -17.26
CA ALA A 294 -0.71 -13.64 -16.47
C ALA A 294 -0.34 -12.82 -15.23
N LEU A 295 -0.19 -11.50 -15.38
CA LEU A 295 0.10 -10.60 -14.26
C LEU A 295 -1.10 -10.44 -13.31
N PHE A 296 -2.32 -10.44 -13.86
CA PHE A 296 -3.55 -10.23 -13.10
C PHE A 296 -4.67 -11.16 -13.59
N PRO A 297 -4.74 -12.44 -13.17
CA PRO A 297 -5.64 -13.41 -13.79
C PRO A 297 -7.11 -12.99 -13.82
N GLN A 298 -7.64 -12.58 -12.68
CA GLN A 298 -9.05 -12.19 -12.57
C GLN A 298 -9.30 -10.77 -13.09
N ILE A 299 -8.47 -9.80 -12.69
CA ILE A 299 -8.65 -8.38 -13.04
C ILE A 299 -8.37 -8.17 -14.53
N GLY A 300 -7.30 -8.78 -15.04
CA GLY A 300 -6.92 -8.77 -16.44
C GLY A 300 -8.03 -9.35 -17.30
N LEU A 301 -8.57 -10.53 -16.97
CA LEU A 301 -9.68 -11.11 -17.73
C LEU A 301 -10.93 -10.22 -17.70
N LYS A 302 -11.31 -9.70 -16.52
CA LYS A 302 -12.44 -8.76 -16.38
C LYS A 302 -12.22 -7.48 -17.21
N PHE A 303 -10.97 -7.00 -17.28
CA PHE A 303 -10.60 -5.89 -18.14
C PHE A 303 -10.77 -6.25 -19.62
N LEU A 304 -10.34 -7.44 -20.06
CA LEU A 304 -10.52 -7.88 -21.44
C LEU A 304 -12.00 -7.98 -21.83
N GLU A 305 -12.85 -8.52 -20.94
CA GLU A 305 -14.31 -8.58 -21.13
C GLU A 305 -14.93 -7.19 -21.36
N ASN A 306 -14.35 -6.16 -20.77
CA ASN A 306 -14.89 -4.81 -20.77
C ASN A 306 -14.08 -3.79 -21.57
N ARG A 307 -13.01 -4.21 -22.27
CA ARG A 307 -12.07 -3.30 -22.94
C ARG A 307 -12.73 -2.26 -23.86
N ASN A 308 -13.81 -2.65 -24.52
CA ASN A 308 -14.57 -1.79 -25.44
C ASN A 308 -15.86 -1.24 -24.82
N ASN A 309 -15.99 -1.28 -23.50
CA ASN A 309 -17.15 -0.81 -22.74
C ASN A 309 -16.73 0.32 -21.77
N PRO A 310 -16.76 1.59 -22.21
CA PRO A 310 -16.43 2.72 -21.35
C PRO A 310 -17.27 2.80 -20.07
N ALA A 311 -18.51 2.29 -20.09
CA ALA A 311 -19.39 2.31 -18.92
C ALA A 311 -18.99 1.33 -17.81
N ALA A 312 -18.06 0.40 -18.09
CA ALA A 312 -17.51 -0.51 -17.09
C ALA A 312 -16.35 0.08 -16.27
N PHE A 313 -15.84 1.25 -16.66
CA PHE A 313 -14.70 1.91 -16.03
C PHE A 313 -15.13 3.17 -15.28
N GLU A 314 -14.26 3.64 -14.39
CA GLU A 314 -14.47 4.90 -13.68
C GLU A 314 -14.64 6.07 -14.66
N PRO A 315 -15.58 7.00 -14.39
CA PRO A 315 -15.75 8.17 -15.25
C PRO A 315 -14.49 9.03 -15.22
N LEU A 316 -14.25 9.76 -16.31
CA LEU A 316 -13.16 10.73 -16.37
C LEU A 316 -13.28 11.72 -15.21
N PRO A 317 -12.20 11.97 -14.45
CA PRO A 317 -12.21 12.93 -13.37
C PRO A 317 -12.64 14.32 -13.88
N GLN A 318 -13.57 14.94 -13.18
CA GLN A 318 -14.09 16.26 -13.51
C GLN A 318 -13.69 17.25 -12.42
N ALA A 319 -13.42 18.49 -12.83
CA ALA A 319 -13.26 19.56 -11.86
C ALA A 319 -14.57 19.70 -11.10
N GLU A 320 -14.49 19.91 -9.79
CA GLU A 320 -15.67 20.18 -8.98
C GLU A 320 -16.42 21.37 -9.62
N ALA A 321 -17.66 21.14 -10.07
CA ALA A 321 -18.48 22.24 -10.52
C ALA A 321 -18.63 23.16 -9.33
N ALA A 322 -18.27 24.44 -9.48
CA ALA A 322 -18.50 25.43 -8.44
C ALA A 322 -19.98 25.31 -8.06
N GLN A 323 -20.26 24.79 -6.86
CA GLN A 323 -21.62 24.77 -6.35
C GLN A 323 -22.08 26.22 -6.46
N PRO A 324 -23.26 26.49 -7.08
CA PRO A 324 -23.82 27.82 -6.99
C PRO A 324 -23.85 28.13 -5.51
N VAL A 325 -23.08 29.13 -5.09
CA VAL A 325 -23.17 29.65 -3.72
C VAL A 325 -24.64 29.94 -3.58
N ALA A 326 -25.34 29.12 -2.79
CA ALA A 326 -26.73 29.36 -2.49
C ALA A 326 -26.76 30.81 -2.03
N LYS A 327 -27.44 31.69 -2.79
CA LYS A 327 -27.65 33.06 -2.36
C LYS A 327 -28.06 32.95 -0.91
N ALA A 328 -27.29 33.56 -0.01
CA ALA A 328 -27.65 33.60 1.40
C ALA A 328 -29.02 34.27 1.48
N GLU A 329 -30.08 33.47 1.42
CA GLU A 329 -31.38 33.91 1.85
C GLU A 329 -31.21 34.21 3.33
N LYS A 330 -31.51 35.47 3.69
CA LYS A 330 -31.53 35.89 5.09
C LYS A 330 -32.27 34.81 5.88
N PRO A 331 -31.69 34.27 6.96
CA PRO A 331 -32.36 33.24 7.73
C PRO A 331 -33.71 33.81 8.19
N ALA A 332 -34.79 33.13 7.77
CA ALA A 332 -36.11 33.43 8.28
C ALA A 332 -36.08 33.13 9.79
N ALA A 333 -36.31 34.17 10.59
CA ALA A 333 -36.43 34.10 12.05
C ALA A 333 -37.45 33.03 12.43
N SER A 334 -37.04 32.08 13.25
CA SER A 334 -37.82 30.96 13.82
C SER A 334 -38.74 30.18 12.85
N GLY A 335 -38.46 28.89 12.65
CA GLY A 335 -39.24 28.02 11.76
C GLY A 335 -39.42 26.62 12.32
N ILE A 336 -40.55 26.00 11.96
CA ILE A 336 -40.79 24.57 12.17
C ILE A 336 -40.43 23.84 10.88
N TYR A 337 -39.43 22.96 10.94
CA TYR A 337 -38.93 22.18 9.81
C TYR A 337 -39.28 20.71 10.01
N THR A 338 -39.61 20.01 8.92
CA THR A 338 -39.71 18.55 8.97
C THR A 338 -38.43 17.97 8.38
N VAL A 339 -37.66 17.26 9.21
CA VAL A 339 -36.38 16.65 8.84
C VAL A 339 -36.56 15.15 8.82
N GLU A 340 -36.20 14.53 7.71
CA GLU A 340 -36.28 13.08 7.54
C GLU A 340 -34.92 12.45 7.85
N VAL A 341 -34.87 11.60 8.87
CA VAL A 341 -33.65 10.87 9.26
C VAL A 341 -34.00 9.39 9.24
N GLU A 342 -33.23 8.61 8.48
CA GLU A 342 -33.43 7.17 8.32
C GLU A 342 -34.87 6.77 7.90
N GLY A 343 -35.48 7.56 7.01
CA GLY A 343 -36.81 7.30 6.45
C GLY A 343 -37.98 7.59 7.40
N LYS A 344 -37.75 8.32 8.50
CA LYS A 344 -38.80 8.84 9.37
C LYS A 344 -38.73 10.36 9.48
N ALA A 345 -39.87 11.00 9.27
CA ALA A 345 -40.01 12.45 9.33
C ALA A 345 -40.20 12.95 10.77
N PHE A 346 -39.35 13.87 11.20
CA PHE A 346 -39.39 14.53 12.51
C PHE A 346 -39.63 16.02 12.35
N VAL A 347 -40.53 16.59 13.15
CA VAL A 347 -40.86 18.01 13.11
C VAL A 347 -40.04 18.74 14.19
N VAL A 348 -39.09 19.56 13.76
CA VAL A 348 -38.15 20.31 14.61
C VAL A 348 -38.50 21.80 14.57
N LYS A 349 -38.74 22.40 15.74
CA LYS A 349 -38.94 23.85 15.88
C LYS A 349 -37.64 24.51 16.32
N VAL A 350 -37.13 25.45 15.54
CA VAL A 350 -35.92 26.22 15.86
C VAL A 350 -36.34 27.62 16.32
N SER A 351 -35.84 28.06 17.48
CA SER A 351 -36.04 29.39 18.07
C SER A 351 -34.76 30.24 17.97
N ASP A 352 -34.94 31.57 17.91
CA ASP A 352 -33.85 32.53 17.66
C ASP A 352 -32.75 32.48 18.75
N GLY A 353 -31.49 32.41 18.29
CA GLY A 353 -30.29 32.43 19.15
C GLY A 353 -29.55 31.09 19.28
N GLY A 354 -30.02 30.02 18.64
CA GLY A 354 -29.30 28.73 18.58
C GLY A 354 -28.32 28.67 17.41
N ASP A 355 -27.03 28.57 17.72
CA ASP A 355 -25.96 28.31 16.75
C ASP A 355 -26.03 26.83 16.29
N ILE A 356 -26.19 26.57 15.00
CA ILE A 356 -26.27 25.20 14.42
C ILE A 356 -24.87 24.63 14.13
N SER A 357 -23.80 25.30 14.54
CA SER A 357 -22.42 24.86 14.33
C SER A 357 -21.94 23.75 15.28
N GLN A 358 -22.77 23.35 16.26
CA GLN A 358 -22.45 22.22 17.16
C GLN A 358 -23.57 21.18 17.15
N LEU A 359 -23.65 20.42 16.06
CA LEU A 359 -24.22 19.08 16.12
C LEU A 359 -23.21 18.18 16.85
N THR A 360 -23.27 18.18 18.18
CA THR A 360 -22.73 17.07 18.97
C THR A 360 -23.51 15.84 18.60
N ALA A 361 -22.83 14.87 17.98
CA ALA A 361 -23.39 13.54 17.74
C ALA A 361 -23.87 12.99 19.09
N ALA A 362 -25.17 12.68 19.19
CA ALA A 362 -25.68 11.94 20.31
C ALA A 362 -24.92 10.60 20.39
N ALA A 363 -24.51 10.22 21.61
CA ALA A 363 -23.93 8.92 21.89
C ALA A 363 -24.78 7.83 21.23
N PRO A 364 -24.16 6.81 20.59
CA PRO A 364 -24.91 5.79 19.91
C PRO A 364 -25.89 5.16 20.89
N ALA A 365 -27.17 5.17 20.54
CA ALA A 365 -28.11 4.26 21.15
C ALA A 365 -27.56 2.85 20.96
N ALA A 366 -27.60 2.04 22.02
CA ALA A 366 -27.13 0.67 22.01
C ALA A 366 -27.58 -0.02 20.72
N SER A 367 -26.60 -0.36 19.86
CA SER A 367 -26.80 -1.21 18.71
C SER A 367 -27.58 -2.42 19.19
N SER A 368 -28.71 -2.69 18.56
CA SER A 368 -29.38 -3.97 18.68
C SER A 368 -28.32 -5.06 18.57
N ALA A 369 -28.21 -5.87 19.62
CA ALA A 369 -27.36 -7.03 19.62
C ALA A 369 -27.60 -7.81 18.31
N PRO A 370 -26.55 -8.36 17.67
CA PRO A 370 -26.77 -9.36 16.64
C PRO A 370 -27.70 -10.40 17.23
N ALA A 371 -28.74 -10.79 16.49
CA ALA A 371 -29.63 -11.86 16.90
C ALA A 371 -28.76 -13.03 17.35
N THR A 372 -28.84 -13.36 18.64
CA THR A 372 -28.28 -14.61 19.16
C THR A 372 -28.95 -15.70 18.36
N ALA A 373 -28.18 -16.30 17.45
CA ALA A 373 -28.54 -17.56 16.85
C ALA A 373 -28.84 -18.54 18.00
N PRO A 374 -29.80 -19.47 17.83
CA PRO A 374 -30.06 -20.47 18.83
C PRO A 374 -28.74 -21.15 19.19
N ALA A 375 -28.58 -21.54 20.45
CA ALA A 375 -27.49 -22.40 20.90
C ALA A 375 -27.55 -23.73 20.14
N GLY A 376 -26.99 -23.75 18.93
CA GLY A 376 -26.49 -24.92 18.26
C GLY A 376 -25.09 -25.16 18.79
N ALA A 377 -24.79 -26.41 19.13
CA ALA A 377 -23.59 -26.85 19.83
C ALA A 377 -22.31 -26.72 18.99
N GLY A 378 -21.90 -25.50 18.63
CA GLY A 378 -20.68 -25.26 17.88
C GLY A 378 -20.02 -23.92 18.21
N THR A 379 -18.70 -23.92 18.16
CA THR A 379 -17.81 -22.77 18.36
C THR A 379 -17.73 -21.94 17.07
N PRO A 380 -18.09 -20.65 17.09
CA PRO A 380 -17.98 -19.79 15.91
C PRO A 380 -16.52 -19.45 15.60
N VAL A 381 -16.15 -19.57 14.34
CA VAL A 381 -14.90 -19.03 13.78
C VAL A 381 -15.22 -17.65 13.22
N THR A 382 -14.66 -16.61 13.82
CA THR A 382 -14.94 -15.22 13.46
C THR A 382 -13.82 -14.59 12.64
N ALA A 383 -14.14 -13.55 11.88
CA ALA A 383 -13.19 -12.79 11.10
C ALA A 383 -12.26 -11.97 12.03
N PRO A 384 -10.94 -12.23 12.04
CA PRO A 384 -10.01 -11.49 12.90
C PRO A 384 -9.72 -10.08 12.38
N LEU A 385 -10.02 -9.81 11.11
CA LEU A 385 -9.80 -8.54 10.43
C LEU A 385 -10.83 -8.37 9.29
N ALA A 386 -11.10 -7.11 8.92
CA ALA A 386 -12.01 -6.80 7.81
C ALA A 386 -11.33 -7.02 6.45
N GLY A 387 -12.05 -7.56 5.47
CA GLY A 387 -11.53 -7.85 4.12
C GLY A 387 -12.53 -8.59 3.24
N ASN A 388 -12.04 -9.23 2.17
CA ASN A 388 -12.83 -10.03 1.26
C ASN A 388 -12.45 -11.51 1.38
N ILE A 389 -13.40 -12.44 1.24
CA ILE A 389 -13.09 -13.87 1.21
C ILE A 389 -12.47 -14.22 -0.15
N TRP A 390 -11.18 -14.57 -0.15
CA TRP A 390 -10.50 -15.01 -1.37
C TRP A 390 -10.95 -16.40 -1.77
N LYS A 391 -10.86 -17.35 -0.81
CA LYS A 391 -11.18 -18.76 -1.07
C LYS A 391 -11.62 -19.46 0.20
N VAL A 392 -12.71 -20.21 0.13
CA VAL A 392 -13.10 -21.14 1.19
C VAL A 392 -12.45 -22.50 0.90
N ILE A 393 -11.70 -23.04 1.86
CA ILE A 393 -10.97 -24.31 1.70
C ILE A 393 -11.76 -25.47 2.33
N ALA A 394 -12.30 -25.25 3.52
CA ALA A 394 -13.07 -26.24 4.24
C ALA A 394 -14.47 -26.44 3.63
N THR A 395 -15.02 -27.63 3.82
CA THR A 395 -16.37 -27.99 3.37
C THR A 395 -17.27 -28.34 4.56
N GLU A 396 -18.57 -28.11 4.45
CA GLU A 396 -19.52 -28.50 5.51
C GLU A 396 -19.46 -30.03 5.73
N GLY A 397 -19.42 -30.43 7.00
CA GLY A 397 -19.25 -31.82 7.44
C GLY A 397 -17.80 -32.30 7.49
N GLN A 398 -16.82 -31.49 7.08
CA GLN A 398 -15.40 -31.86 7.14
C GLN A 398 -14.87 -31.83 8.58
N THR A 399 -14.18 -32.88 9.00
CA THR A 399 -13.38 -32.88 10.23
C THR A 399 -12.04 -32.18 9.98
N VAL A 400 -11.68 -31.25 10.85
CA VAL A 400 -10.46 -30.45 10.79
C VAL A 400 -9.66 -30.59 12.09
N ALA A 401 -8.34 -30.58 12.01
CA ALA A 401 -7.45 -30.53 13.16
C ALA A 401 -7.16 -29.08 13.58
N GLU A 402 -6.68 -28.90 14.81
CA GLU A 402 -6.14 -27.59 15.24
C GLU A 402 -5.00 -27.17 14.31
N GLY A 403 -5.06 -25.92 13.83
CA GLY A 403 -4.09 -25.36 12.90
C GLY A 403 -4.42 -25.55 11.42
N ASP A 404 -5.41 -26.37 11.05
CA ASP A 404 -5.82 -26.55 9.66
C ASP A 404 -6.37 -25.25 9.06
N VAL A 405 -6.03 -24.98 7.79
CA VAL A 405 -6.52 -23.78 7.08
C VAL A 405 -7.97 -24.00 6.65
N LEU A 406 -8.85 -23.13 7.14
CA LEU A 406 -10.29 -23.20 6.89
C LEU A 406 -10.70 -22.37 5.67
N LEU A 407 -10.16 -21.16 5.56
CA LEU A 407 -10.36 -20.28 4.42
C LEU A 407 -9.22 -19.25 4.33
N ILE A 408 -9.16 -18.58 3.19
CA ILE A 408 -8.23 -17.48 2.92
C ILE A 408 -9.05 -16.22 2.74
N LEU A 409 -8.70 -15.19 3.51
CA LEU A 409 -9.25 -13.85 3.44
C LEU A 409 -8.21 -12.95 2.80
N GLU A 410 -8.60 -12.20 1.78
CA GLU A 410 -7.79 -11.11 1.21
C GLU A 410 -8.15 -9.81 1.92
N ALA A 411 -7.20 -9.24 2.63
CA ALA A 411 -7.31 -7.89 3.15
C ALA A 411 -6.01 -7.18 2.85
N MET A 412 -6.11 -5.86 2.59
CA MET A 412 -4.91 -5.04 2.46
C MET A 412 -3.94 -5.54 1.37
N LYS A 413 -4.48 -6.17 0.30
CA LYS A 413 -3.74 -6.82 -0.80
C LYS A 413 -2.84 -7.99 -0.36
N MET A 414 -3.17 -8.60 0.78
CA MET A 414 -2.46 -9.74 1.34
C MET A 414 -3.43 -10.84 1.73
N GLU A 415 -2.95 -12.09 1.67
CA GLU A 415 -3.72 -13.28 1.99
C GLU A 415 -3.51 -13.68 3.44
N THR A 416 -4.58 -13.64 4.24
CA THR A 416 -4.60 -14.14 5.62
C THR A 416 -5.31 -15.48 5.65
N GLU A 417 -4.58 -16.51 6.06
CA GLU A 417 -5.13 -17.83 6.33
C GLU A 417 -5.86 -17.82 7.67
N ILE A 418 -7.16 -18.15 7.65
CA ILE A 418 -7.95 -18.36 8.86
C ILE A 418 -7.85 -19.85 9.22
N ARG A 419 -7.23 -20.13 10.36
CA ARG A 419 -6.94 -21.49 10.83
C ARG A 419 -7.87 -21.92 11.96
N ALA A 420 -8.12 -23.22 12.05
CA ALA A 420 -8.91 -23.80 13.13
C ALA A 420 -8.19 -23.63 14.47
N ALA A 421 -8.83 -22.97 15.43
CA ALA A 421 -8.29 -22.78 16.78
C ALA A 421 -8.32 -24.07 17.62
N GLN A 422 -9.10 -25.07 17.20
CA GLN A 422 -9.22 -26.38 17.83
C GLN A 422 -9.67 -27.41 16.79
N ALA A 423 -9.43 -28.70 17.05
CA ALA A 423 -9.99 -29.76 16.23
C ALA A 423 -11.52 -29.80 16.36
N GLY A 424 -12.22 -30.06 15.26
CA GLY A 424 -13.69 -30.05 15.24
C GLY A 424 -14.26 -30.48 13.89
N THR A 425 -15.59 -30.46 13.77
CA THR A 425 -16.27 -30.72 12.48
C THR A 425 -16.97 -29.46 12.01
N VAL A 426 -16.79 -29.08 10.75
CA VAL A 426 -17.43 -27.88 10.17
C VAL A 426 -18.94 -28.11 10.10
N LEU A 427 -19.70 -27.35 10.89
CA LEU A 427 -21.16 -27.46 10.97
C LEU A 427 -21.89 -26.60 9.93
N GLY A 428 -21.29 -25.47 9.55
CA GLY A 428 -21.88 -24.55 8.59
C GLY A 428 -20.92 -23.44 8.18
N ILE A 429 -20.99 -23.02 6.92
CA ILE A 429 -20.16 -21.95 6.37
C ILE A 429 -21.06 -20.75 6.01
N ALA A 430 -20.79 -19.59 6.61
CA ALA A 430 -21.64 -18.40 6.51
C ALA A 430 -21.24 -17.43 5.38
N VAL A 431 -20.14 -17.72 4.67
CA VAL A 431 -19.55 -16.84 3.67
C VAL A 431 -19.17 -17.60 2.40
N LYS A 432 -19.05 -16.90 1.27
CA LYS A 432 -18.53 -17.45 0.00
C LYS A 432 -17.39 -16.59 -0.53
N SER A 433 -16.63 -17.14 -1.49
CA SER A 433 -15.58 -16.39 -2.20
C SER A 433 -16.17 -15.13 -2.86
N GLY A 434 -15.49 -13.99 -2.64
CA GLY A 434 -15.90 -12.66 -3.07
C GLY A 434 -16.69 -11.86 -2.04
N ASP A 435 -17.16 -12.46 -0.94
CA ASP A 435 -17.92 -11.72 0.09
C ASP A 435 -17.00 -10.79 0.90
N ALA A 436 -17.49 -9.59 1.22
CA ALA A 436 -16.83 -8.68 2.15
C ALA A 436 -17.26 -8.99 3.60
N VAL A 437 -16.31 -8.99 4.53
CA VAL A 437 -16.51 -9.27 5.96
C VAL A 437 -15.88 -8.20 6.84
N SER A 438 -16.49 -7.94 8.00
CA SER A 438 -16.01 -7.05 9.05
C SER A 438 -15.42 -7.82 10.23
N VAL A 439 -14.65 -7.15 11.07
CA VAL A 439 -14.09 -7.74 12.29
C VAL A 439 -15.21 -8.30 13.18
N GLY A 440 -15.09 -9.58 13.56
CA GLY A 440 -16.05 -10.25 14.43
C GLY A 440 -17.20 -10.94 13.70
N ASP A 441 -17.33 -10.77 12.38
CA ASP A 441 -18.34 -11.51 11.60
C ASP A 441 -18.09 -13.02 11.69
N THR A 442 -19.16 -13.80 11.82
CA THR A 442 -19.04 -15.27 11.85
C THR A 442 -18.78 -15.78 10.45
N LEU A 443 -17.65 -16.46 10.26
CA LEU A 443 -17.23 -17.02 8.98
C LEU A 443 -17.76 -18.45 8.80
N MET A 444 -17.63 -19.27 9.84
CA MET A 444 -18.15 -20.64 9.91
C MET A 444 -18.30 -21.09 11.36
N THR A 445 -18.88 -22.27 11.58
CA THR A 445 -19.06 -22.86 12.91
C THR A 445 -18.42 -24.25 12.95
N LEU A 446 -17.65 -24.54 14.00
CA LEU A 446 -17.05 -25.84 14.27
C LEU A 446 -17.78 -26.53 15.44
N ALA A 447 -17.99 -27.84 15.38
CA ALA A 447 -18.51 -28.64 16.49
C ALA A 447 -17.50 -28.80 17.62
#